data_AF-A0A392R7I2-F1
#
_entry.id   AF-A0A392R7I2-F1
#
_cell.length_a   1.000
_cell.length_b   1.000
_cell.length_c   1.000
_cell.angle_alpha   90.00
_cell.angle_beta   90.00
_cell.angle_gamma   90.00
#
_symmetry.space_group_name_H-M   'P 1'
#
loop_
_entity.id
_entity.type
_entity.pdbx_description
1 polymer ?
#
loop_
_entity_poly.entity_id
_entity_poly.type
_entity_poly.pdbx_seq_one_letter_code
_entity_poly.pdbx_strand_id
1 'polypeptide(L)'
;MEEFCIPWSCLDSGEKKPIPVIDQPKTQKSFAEPKAQKSFAQVVNNVCDIPSSQLPQPCVKDDDLAISIPEVDYLAGIDACKHNIHGRIIWPKGSTPLTVVALKDKLAPLWKDLARWGVASL
;
A
#
# COMPACT_ATOMS: atom_id res chain seq x y z
N MET A 1 -27.39 16.66 16.13
CA MET A 1 -26.55 16.34 14.96
C MET A 1 -25.37 15.59 15.54
N GLU A 2 -25.36 14.27 15.41
CA GLU A 2 -24.35 13.40 16.04
C GLU A 2 -22.98 13.69 15.42
N GLU A 3 -21.99 14.01 16.27
CA GLU A 3 -20.60 14.18 15.85
C GLU A 3 -20.08 12.82 15.37
N PHE A 4 -19.88 12.69 14.05
CA PHE A 4 -19.18 11.55 13.47
C PHE A 4 -17.71 11.59 13.94
N CYS A 5 -17.39 10.76 14.92
CA CYS A 5 -16.02 10.60 15.39
C CYS A 5 -15.28 9.69 14.40
N ILE A 6 -14.51 10.29 13.48
CA ILE A 6 -13.69 9.52 12.53
C ILE A 6 -12.53 8.89 13.33
N PRO A 7 -12.39 7.55 13.38
CA PRO A 7 -11.38 6.88 14.20
C PRO A 7 -9.94 7.14 13.73
N TRP A 8 -9.78 7.75 12.56
CA TRP A 8 -8.50 8.03 11.92
C TRP A 8 -8.24 9.53 11.94
N SER A 9 -7.46 9.96 12.93
CA SER A 9 -7.08 11.36 13.12
C SER A 9 -6.33 11.98 11.93
N CYS A 10 -5.79 11.17 11.01
CA CYS A 10 -5.16 11.65 9.78
C CYS A 10 -6.17 12.09 8.69
N LEU A 11 -7.43 11.67 8.78
CA LEU A 11 -8.52 12.05 7.89
C LEU A 11 -9.42 13.15 8.48
N ASP A 12 -9.18 13.51 9.74
CA ASP A 12 -9.86 14.63 10.36
C ASP A 12 -9.43 15.92 9.66
N SER A 13 -10.38 16.57 8.98
CA SER A 13 -10.14 17.78 8.20
C SER A 13 -10.03 19.03 9.09
N GLY A 14 -9.93 18.85 10.40
CA GLY A 14 -9.61 19.90 11.36
C GLY A 14 -8.34 20.66 11.00
N GLU A 15 -8.41 21.99 11.11
CA GLU A 15 -7.41 22.95 10.66
C GLU A 15 -5.97 22.58 11.05
N LYS A 16 -5.15 22.27 10.03
CA LYS A 16 -3.70 22.08 10.20
C LYS A 16 -3.05 23.39 10.66
N LYS A 17 -2.62 23.45 11.92
CA LYS A 17 -1.78 24.55 12.43
C LYS A 17 -0.47 24.65 11.61
N PRO A 18 0.02 25.86 11.29
CA PRO A 18 1.27 26.02 10.56
C PRO A 18 2.45 25.55 11.41
N ILE A 19 3.27 24.65 10.86
CA ILE A 19 4.52 24.18 11.46
C ILE A 19 5.59 25.27 11.27
N PRO A 20 6.36 25.66 12.30
CA PRO A 20 7.42 26.66 12.16
C PRO A 20 8.61 26.09 11.37
N VAL A 21 9.09 26.90 10.41
CA VAL A 21 10.27 26.64 9.58
C VAL A 21 11.52 26.67 10.47
N ILE A 22 12.23 25.54 10.54
CA ILE A 22 13.56 25.48 11.16
C ILE A 22 14.59 25.59 10.04
N ASP A 23 15.30 26.72 10.01
CA ASP A 23 16.42 27.01 9.09
C ASP A 23 17.58 26.03 9.32
N GLN A 24 18.06 25.39 8.25
CA GLN A 24 19.32 24.64 8.23
C GLN A 24 20.45 25.51 7.64
N PRO A 25 21.70 25.40 8.15
CA PRO A 25 22.82 26.21 7.67
C PRO A 25 23.34 25.74 6.31
N LYS A 26 23.65 26.73 5.46
CA LYS A 26 24.25 26.59 4.12
C LYS A 26 25.70 26.12 4.22
N THR A 27 26.04 25.05 3.50
CA THR A 27 27.41 24.80 3.05
C THR A 27 27.40 24.57 1.54
N GLN A 28 28.03 25.48 0.81
CA GLN A 28 28.18 25.50 -0.64
C GLN A 28 29.25 24.49 -1.10
N LYS A 29 28.94 23.66 -2.11
CA LYS A 29 29.90 23.33 -3.18
C LYS A 29 29.19 22.80 -4.44
N SER A 30 29.82 23.16 -5.55
CA SER A 30 29.36 23.30 -6.93
C SER A 30 29.15 22.01 -7.74
N PHE A 31 28.13 22.09 -8.62
CA PHE A 31 28.01 21.52 -9.99
C PHE A 31 28.09 20.00 -10.22
N ALA A 32 26.93 19.35 -10.09
CA ALA A 32 26.27 18.53 -11.12
C ALA A 32 24.81 18.34 -10.67
N GLU A 33 23.80 18.68 -11.46
CA GLU A 33 22.38 18.58 -11.07
C GLU A 33 22.05 17.20 -10.46
N PRO A 34 21.81 17.10 -9.15
CA PRO A 34 21.14 15.95 -8.59
C PRO A 34 19.64 16.26 -8.77
N LYS A 35 18.93 15.48 -9.57
CA LYS A 35 17.45 15.50 -9.51
C LYS A 35 17.08 15.36 -8.04
N ALA A 36 16.61 16.46 -7.43
CA ALA A 36 16.32 16.52 -6.02
C ALA A 36 15.43 15.31 -5.70
N GLN A 37 15.94 14.40 -4.85
CA GLN A 37 15.17 13.22 -4.46
C GLN A 37 13.95 13.74 -3.72
N LYS A 38 12.79 13.65 -4.38
CA LYS A 38 11.53 14.09 -3.80
C LYS A 38 11.34 13.34 -2.49
N SER A 39 11.15 14.07 -1.40
CA SER A 39 10.80 13.46 -0.11
C SER A 39 9.50 12.67 -0.26
N PHE A 40 9.32 11.59 0.52
CA PHE A 40 8.07 10.82 0.54
C PHE A 40 6.85 11.76 0.71
N ALA A 41 6.97 12.75 1.60
CA ALA A 41 5.95 13.77 1.81
C ALA A 41 5.64 14.59 0.54
N GLN A 42 6.64 14.90 -0.30
CA GLN A 42 6.42 15.61 -1.57
C GLN A 42 5.79 14.71 -2.64
N VAL A 43 6.06 13.40 -2.61
CA VAL A 43 5.46 12.45 -3.56
C VAL A 43 3.98 12.22 -3.21
N VAL A 44 3.64 12.05 -1.93
CA VAL A 44 2.24 11.84 -1.51
C VAL A 44 1.39 13.11 -1.57
N ASN A 45 1.99 14.30 -1.43
CA ASN A 45 1.29 15.58 -1.63
C ASN A 45 1.13 15.96 -3.10
N ASN A 46 1.69 15.17 -4.03
CA ASN A 46 1.42 15.35 -5.44
C ASN A 46 0.01 14.80 -5.70
N VAL A 47 -1.00 15.61 -5.36
CA VAL A 47 -2.42 15.29 -5.54
C VAL A 47 -2.65 15.09 -7.03
N CYS A 48 -2.65 13.83 -7.44
CA CYS A 48 -3.23 13.45 -8.72
C CYS A 48 -4.74 13.47 -8.51
N ASP A 49 -5.41 14.53 -8.97
CA ASP A 49 -6.86 14.52 -9.12
C ASP A 49 -7.21 13.47 -10.18
N ILE A 50 -7.49 12.24 -9.73
CA ILE A 50 -7.98 11.17 -10.59
C ILE A 50 -9.44 11.50 -10.88
N PRO A 51 -9.81 11.88 -12.11
CA PRO A 51 -11.19 12.18 -12.42
C PRO A 51 -12.04 10.92 -12.19
N SER A 52 -13.24 11.09 -11.64
CA SER A 52 -14.15 9.98 -11.36
C SER A 52 -14.48 9.13 -12.59
N SER A 53 -14.34 9.70 -13.80
CA SER A 53 -14.48 8.99 -15.07
C SER A 53 -13.43 7.90 -15.32
N GLN A 54 -12.28 7.96 -14.66
CA GLN A 54 -11.24 6.92 -14.73
C GLN A 54 -11.46 5.80 -13.72
N LEU A 55 -12.37 5.99 -12.75
CA LEU A 55 -12.69 4.98 -11.77
C LEU A 55 -13.85 4.11 -12.27
N PRO A 56 -13.88 2.81 -11.92
CA PRO A 56 -15.02 1.96 -12.19
C PRO A 56 -16.29 2.60 -11.61
N GLN A 57 -17.28 2.83 -12.48
CA GLN A 57 -18.54 3.40 -12.04
C GLN A 57 -19.33 2.35 -11.25
N PRO A 58 -19.78 2.67 -10.03
CA PRO A 58 -20.63 1.77 -9.30
C PRO A 58 -22.00 1.64 -10.00
N CYS A 59 -22.53 0.43 -10.07
CA CYS A 59 -23.87 0.11 -10.52
C CYS A 59 -24.72 -0.36 -9.33
N VAL A 60 -26.00 -0.01 -9.31
CA VAL A 60 -26.94 -0.57 -8.32
C VAL A 60 -27.34 -1.97 -8.79
N LYS A 61 -27.06 -2.98 -7.97
CA LYS A 61 -27.48 -4.36 -8.21
C LYS A 61 -28.32 -4.80 -7.02
N ASP A 62 -29.59 -5.06 -7.29
CA ASP A 62 -30.60 -5.31 -6.26
C ASP A 62 -30.69 -4.12 -5.28
N ASP A 63 -30.44 -4.33 -3.98
CA ASP A 63 -30.41 -3.27 -2.96
C ASP A 63 -28.97 -2.78 -2.63
N ASP A 64 -27.95 -3.33 -3.31
CA ASP A 64 -26.54 -3.08 -3.02
C ASP A 64 -25.82 -2.29 -4.13
N LEU A 65 -24.77 -1.55 -3.74
CA LEU A 65 -23.86 -0.89 -4.67
C LEU A 65 -22.77 -1.87 -5.11
N ALA A 66 -22.70 -2.19 -6.39
CA ALA A 66 -21.71 -3.08 -6.98
C ALA A 66 -20.80 -2.36 -7.98
N ILE A 67 -19.65 -2.95 -8.29
CA ILE A 67 -18.79 -2.50 -9.40
C ILE A 67 -18.73 -3.64 -10.40
N SER A 68 -19.05 -3.36 -11.66
CA SER A 68 -18.97 -4.37 -12.71
C SER A 68 -17.53 -4.59 -13.13
N ILE A 69 -17.04 -5.83 -12.96
CA ILE A 69 -15.72 -6.25 -13.46
C ILE A 69 -15.94 -6.99 -14.77
N PRO A 70 -15.37 -6.54 -15.91
CA PRO A 70 -15.43 -7.28 -17.16
C PRO A 70 -14.82 -8.68 -17.02
N GLU A 71 -15.40 -9.67 -17.71
CA GLU A 71 -14.92 -11.06 -17.65
C GLU A 71 -13.46 -11.19 -18.07
N VAL A 72 -13.04 -10.41 -19.07
CA VAL A 72 -11.63 -10.37 -19.52
C VAL A 72 -10.67 -9.96 -18.40
N ASP A 73 -11.03 -8.95 -17.62
CA ASP A 73 -10.18 -8.45 -16.52
C ASP A 73 -10.21 -9.41 -15.33
N TYR A 74 -11.37 -10.04 -15.08
CA TYR A 74 -11.49 -11.10 -14.09
C TYR A 74 -10.57 -12.28 -14.42
N LEU A 75 -10.62 -12.79 -15.66
CA LEU A 75 -9.77 -13.89 -16.11
C LEU A 75 -8.28 -13.52 -16.08
N ALA A 76 -7.93 -12.31 -16.50
CA ALA A 76 -6.57 -11.79 -16.39
C ALA A 76 -6.09 -11.72 -14.92
N GLY A 77 -6.97 -11.30 -14.01
CA GLY A 77 -6.70 -11.29 -12.58
C GLY A 77 -6.49 -12.70 -12.01
N ILE A 78 -7.32 -13.68 -12.42
CA ILE A 78 -7.13 -15.08 -12.06
C ILE A 78 -5.80 -15.61 -12.60
N ASP A 79 -5.46 -15.30 -13.85
CA ASP A 79 -4.19 -15.73 -14.47
C ASP A 79 -2.97 -15.13 -13.75
N ALA A 80 -3.05 -13.86 -13.36
CA ALA A 80 -2.02 -13.19 -12.58
C ALA A 80 -1.90 -13.79 -11.17
N CYS A 81 -3.02 -14.14 -10.55
CA CYS A 81 -3.06 -14.62 -9.16
C CYS A 81 -2.87 -16.13 -9.02
N LYS A 82 -3.00 -16.94 -10.07
CA LYS A 82 -2.93 -18.42 -9.98
C LYS A 82 -1.63 -18.94 -9.38
N HIS A 83 -0.56 -18.15 -9.45
CA HIS A 83 0.75 -18.47 -8.88
C HIS A 83 1.09 -17.67 -7.62
N ASN A 84 0.23 -16.72 -7.20
CA ASN A 84 0.45 -15.90 -6.01
C ASN A 84 -0.16 -16.59 -4.79
N ILE A 85 0.69 -17.26 -4.00
CA ILE A 85 0.26 -17.79 -2.70
C ILE A 85 0.32 -16.65 -1.69
N HIS A 86 -0.85 -16.12 -1.34
CA HIS A 86 -1.00 -15.23 -0.20
C HIS A 86 -1.31 -16.06 1.06
N GLY A 87 -0.28 -16.28 1.88
CA GLY A 87 -0.42 -16.87 3.21
C GLY A 87 -0.29 -15.79 4.29
N ARG A 88 -1.20 -15.79 5.28
CA ARG A 88 -1.00 -15.05 6.52
C ARG A 88 -0.45 -16.00 7.56
N ILE A 89 0.67 -15.66 8.17
CA ILE A 89 1.22 -16.45 9.27
C ILE A 89 0.96 -15.66 10.57
N ILE A 90 0.36 -16.34 11.54
CA ILE A 90 -0.06 -15.75 12.81
C ILE A 90 0.87 -16.27 13.90
N TRP A 91 1.53 -15.36 14.61
CA TRP A 91 2.37 -15.71 15.76
C TRP A 91 1.59 -15.49 17.06
N PRO A 92 1.60 -16.46 17.98
CA PRO A 92 1.06 -16.26 19.31
C PRO A 92 1.90 -15.23 20.08
N LYS A 93 1.27 -14.48 20.99
CA LYS A 93 1.98 -13.48 21.80
C LYS A 93 3.11 -14.16 22.60
N GLY A 94 4.31 -13.58 22.55
CA GLY A 94 5.49 -14.08 23.26
C GLY A 94 6.34 -15.11 22.50
N SER A 95 5.96 -15.50 21.28
CA SER A 95 6.81 -16.35 20.44
C SER A 95 8.04 -15.61 19.94
N THR A 96 9.16 -16.33 19.80
CA THR A 96 10.39 -15.80 19.21
C THR A 96 10.14 -15.38 17.75
N PRO A 97 10.50 -14.13 17.35
CA PRO A 97 10.42 -13.71 15.96
C PRO A 97 11.27 -14.63 15.08
N LEU A 98 10.69 -15.12 13.99
CA LEU A 98 11.41 -15.99 13.06
C LEU A 98 12.09 -15.14 12.00
N THR A 99 13.34 -15.45 11.68
CA THR A 99 14.03 -14.82 10.56
C THR A 99 13.42 -15.27 9.23
N VAL A 100 13.52 -14.44 8.19
CA VAL A 100 13.01 -14.77 6.85
C VAL A 100 13.60 -16.09 6.34
N VAL A 101 14.87 -16.37 6.64
CA VAL A 101 15.55 -17.62 6.26
C VAL A 101 14.93 -18.82 6.96
N ALA A 102 14.81 -18.77 8.29
CA ALA A 102 14.21 -19.87 9.06
C ALA A 102 12.74 -20.08 8.69
N LEU A 103 12.02 -19.01 8.35
CA LEU A 103 10.66 -19.11 7.83
C LEU A 103 10.63 -19.83 6.47
N LYS A 104 11.55 -19.45 5.57
CA LYS A 104 11.67 -20.07 4.24
C LYS A 104 11.96 -21.57 4.35
N ASP A 105 12.85 -21.96 5.25
CA ASP A 105 13.22 -23.36 5.48
C ASP A 105 12.05 -24.19 6.03
N LYS A 106 11.21 -23.60 6.88
CA LYS A 106 10.00 -24.27 7.40
C LYS A 106 8.91 -24.44 6.34
N LEU A 107 8.82 -23.49 5.39
CA LEU A 107 7.81 -23.51 4.33
C LEU A 107 8.25 -24.31 3.11
N ALA A 108 9.54 -24.41 2.84
CA ALA A 108 10.12 -25.20 1.73
C ALA A 108 9.56 -26.64 1.60
N PRO A 109 9.40 -27.44 2.67
CA PRO A 109 8.83 -28.78 2.55
C PRO A 109 7.31 -28.79 2.28
N LEU A 110 6.58 -27.72 2.62
CA LEU A 110 5.16 -27.57 2.29
C LEU A 110 4.95 -27.06 0.86
N TRP A 111 5.96 -26.36 0.33
CA TRP A 111 5.92 -25.63 -0.93
C TRP A 111 6.92 -26.19 -1.96
N LYS A 112 7.02 -27.53 -2.04
CA LYS A 112 7.99 -28.24 -2.88
C LYS A 112 7.78 -28.04 -4.39
N ASP A 113 6.53 -27.88 -4.80
CA ASP A 113 6.15 -27.78 -6.22
C ASP A 113 6.00 -26.33 -6.70
N LEU A 114 6.27 -25.36 -5.82
CA LEU A 114 6.32 -23.97 -6.22
C LEU A 114 7.68 -23.69 -6.84
N ALA A 115 7.68 -23.06 -8.02
CA ALA A 115 8.87 -22.54 -8.66
C ALA A 115 9.61 -21.53 -7.73
N ARG A 116 10.63 -20.83 -8.22
CA ARG A 116 11.37 -19.84 -7.41
C ARG A 116 10.42 -18.84 -6.73
N TRP A 117 10.20 -19.01 -5.42
CA TRP A 117 9.33 -18.18 -4.61
C TRP A 117 10.14 -17.41 -3.56
N GLY A 118 9.57 -16.31 -3.07
CA GLY A 118 10.21 -15.43 -2.09
C GLY A 118 9.20 -14.86 -1.11
N VAL A 119 9.70 -14.26 -0.02
CA VAL A 119 8.88 -13.54 0.96
C VAL A 119 9.04 -12.05 0.69
N ALA A 120 7.93 -11.35 0.48
CA ALA A 120 7.89 -9.90 0.32
C ALA A 120 7.21 -9.27 1.56
N SER A 121 7.76 -8.16 2.05
CA SER A 121 7.04 -7.31 3.00
C SER A 121 6.11 -6.40 2.22
N LEU A 122 4.86 -6.29 2.67
CA LEU A 122 3.95 -5.21 2.28
C LEU A 122 4.26 -3.96 3.10
#